data_AF-A0A428JCM4-F1
#
_entry.id   AF-A0A428JCM4-F1
#
_cell.length_a   1.000
_cell.length_b   1.000
_cell.length_c   1.000
_cell.angle_alpha   90.00
_cell.angle_beta   90.00
_cell.angle_gamma   90.00
#
_symmetry.space_group_name_H-M   'P 1'
#
loop_
_entity.id
_entity.type
_entity.pdbx_description
1 polymer ?
#
loop_
_entity_poly.entity_id
_entity_poly.type
_entity_poly.pdbx_seq_one_letter_code
_entity_poly.pdbx_strand_id
1 'polypeptide(L)'
;MAKFTLPPHLEKRIIQDTRPATRAPPNSQPPAPDADKLPKPRKTRNTAATNNLTTAIRDLLGMLGCYIWRHNNAAVYDPHIGAYRAGSSKRGLSDTLGFYKPTGHIVAVEVKYGKDTLSDEQREFLEEVRAAGGFACEGRSLEQVQREFTQWKQSIQFNQAA
;
A
#
# COMPACT_ATOMS: atom_id res chain seq x y z
N MET A 1 -4.22 36.35 -9.91
CA MET A 1 -3.97 35.13 -9.12
C MET A 1 -3.18 35.52 -7.89
N ALA A 2 -3.63 35.17 -6.69
CA ALA A 2 -2.87 35.43 -5.47
C ALA A 2 -1.57 34.59 -5.47
N LYS A 3 -0.44 35.18 -5.10
CA LYS A 3 0.83 34.44 -4.95
C LYS A 3 0.68 33.48 -3.77
N PHE A 4 0.85 32.18 -4.02
CA PHE A 4 0.94 31.18 -2.97
C PHE A 4 2.25 31.39 -2.19
N THR A 5 2.15 31.80 -0.92
CA THR A 5 3.30 32.01 -0.04
C THR A 5 3.39 30.86 0.95
N LEU A 6 4.51 30.13 0.92
CA LEU A 6 4.74 29.03 1.85
C LEU A 6 5.09 29.57 3.25
N PRO A 7 4.65 28.89 4.32
CA PRO A 7 5.14 29.16 5.66
C PRO A 7 6.68 29.03 5.73
N PRO A 8 7.40 29.92 6.43
CA PRO A 8 8.88 29.93 6.46
C PRO A 8 9.55 28.62 6.91
N HIS A 9 8.84 27.80 7.69
CA HIS A 9 9.33 26.49 8.15
C HIS A 9 9.25 25.40 7.06
N LEU A 10 8.40 25.58 6.03
CA LEU A 10 8.31 24.70 4.86
C LEU A 10 9.26 25.13 3.74
N GLU A 11 9.63 26.41 3.66
CA GLU A 11 10.60 26.90 2.68
C GLU A 11 11.96 26.18 2.80
N LYS A 12 12.40 25.91 4.04
CA LYS A 12 13.65 25.16 4.32
C LYS A 12 13.62 23.69 3.89
N ARG A 13 12.44 23.14 3.57
CA ARG A 13 12.27 21.76 3.09
C ARG A 13 12.31 21.64 1.57
N ILE A 14 12.28 22.76 0.85
CA ILE A 14 12.44 22.76 -0.60
C ILE A 14 13.93 22.55 -0.90
N ILE A 15 14.26 21.41 -1.50
CA ILE A 15 15.58 21.17 -2.05
C ILE A 15 15.72 22.09 -3.28
N GLN A 16 16.48 23.17 -3.14
CA GLN A 16 16.81 24.08 -4.25
C GLN A 16 17.89 23.50 -5.19
N ASP A 17 18.55 22.41 -4.76
CA ASP A 17 19.58 21.71 -5.51
C ASP A 17 18.97 20.67 -6.45
N THR A 18 18.92 21.00 -7.75
CA THR A 18 18.39 20.14 -8.82
C THR A 18 19.44 19.21 -9.42
N ARG A 19 20.66 19.14 -8.85
CA ARG A 19 21.70 18.24 -9.37
C ARG A 19 21.20 16.80 -9.29
N PRO A 20 21.33 16.02 -10.37
CA PRO A 20 20.97 14.61 -10.35
C PRO A 20 21.78 13.90 -9.27
N ALA A 21 21.11 13.08 -8.46
CA ALA A 21 21.77 12.27 -7.45
C ALA A 21 22.73 11.28 -8.12
N THR A 22 24.01 11.63 -8.24
CA THR A 22 25.07 10.71 -8.62
C THR A 22 25.35 9.78 -7.44
N ARG A 23 24.56 8.72 -7.31
CA ARG A 23 24.98 7.60 -6.47
C ARG A 23 26.17 6.91 -7.14
N ALA A 24 27.35 7.11 -6.58
CA ALA A 24 28.49 6.26 -6.91
C ALA A 24 28.10 4.79 -6.62
N PRO A 25 28.42 3.83 -7.51
CA PRO A 25 28.24 2.43 -7.20
C PRO A 25 29.10 2.08 -5.97
N PRO A 26 28.56 1.33 -4.99
CA PRO A 26 29.34 0.93 -3.83
C PRO A 26 30.47 0.00 -4.27
N ASN A 27 31.70 0.51 -4.21
CA ASN A 27 32.91 -0.27 -4.49
C ASN A 27 33.37 -0.96 -3.20
N SER A 28 32.64 -2.00 -2.80
CA SER A 28 33.10 -3.05 -1.88
C SER A 28 31.99 -4.06 -1.69
N GLN A 29 32.27 -5.32 -2.05
CA GLN A 29 31.44 -6.45 -1.71
C GLN A 29 31.55 -6.65 -0.19
N PRO A 30 30.43 -6.64 0.57
CA PRO A 30 30.51 -6.92 2.01
C PRO A 30 31.07 -8.34 2.23
N PRO A 31 31.81 -8.56 3.33
CA PRO A 31 32.33 -9.88 3.65
C PRO A 31 31.18 -10.89 3.75
N ALA A 32 31.43 -12.12 3.29
CA ALA A 32 30.43 -13.18 3.32
C ALA A 32 29.93 -13.40 4.76
N PRO A 33 28.61 -13.57 4.98
CA PRO A 33 28.08 -13.82 6.30
C PRO A 33 28.63 -15.13 6.86
N ASP A 34 28.98 -15.10 8.15
CA ASP A 34 29.42 -16.26 8.92
C ASP A 34 28.32 -17.34 8.92
N ALA A 35 28.64 -18.52 8.38
CA ALA A 35 27.66 -19.59 8.11
C ALA A 35 26.96 -20.08 9.39
N ASP A 36 27.59 -19.90 10.56
CA ASP A 36 27.07 -20.34 11.87
C ASP A 36 26.05 -19.37 12.49
N LYS A 37 25.86 -18.17 11.91
CA LYS A 37 24.91 -17.15 12.40
C LYS A 37 23.67 -16.99 11.52
N LEU A 38 23.47 -17.87 10.54
CA LEU A 38 22.28 -17.83 9.70
C LEU A 38 21.02 -18.13 10.55
N PRO A 39 20.00 -17.27 10.54
CA PRO A 39 18.75 -17.57 11.23
C PRO A 39 18.16 -18.87 10.68
N LYS A 40 17.84 -19.82 11.57
CA LYS A 40 17.22 -21.10 11.18
C LYS A 40 16.02 -20.84 10.27
N PRO A 41 15.87 -21.58 9.15
CA PRO A 41 14.77 -21.36 8.22
C PRO A 41 13.44 -21.54 8.97
N ARG A 42 12.67 -20.45 9.09
CA ARG A 42 11.32 -20.52 9.65
C ARG A 42 10.47 -21.40 8.73
N LYS A 43 9.63 -22.26 9.32
CA LYS A 43 8.61 -23.03 8.58
C LYS A 43 7.88 -22.09 7.62
N THR A 44 7.93 -22.39 6.33
CA THR A 44 7.26 -21.62 5.28
C THR A 44 5.75 -21.70 5.51
N ARG A 45 5.11 -20.58 5.83
CA ARG A 45 3.64 -20.52 5.84
C ARG A 45 3.15 -20.74 4.41
N ASN A 46 2.07 -21.50 4.24
CA ASN A 46 1.40 -21.60 2.96
C ASN A 46 0.65 -20.29 2.67
N THR A 47 1.28 -19.38 1.93
CA THR A 47 0.72 -18.06 1.58
C THR A 47 0.05 -18.03 0.21
N ALA A 48 -0.08 -19.19 -0.46
CA ALA A 48 -0.58 -19.25 -1.83
C ALA A 48 -2.03 -18.76 -1.92
N ALA A 49 -2.89 -19.17 -0.99
CA ALA A 49 -4.29 -18.77 -0.97
C ALA A 49 -4.48 -17.25 -0.83
N THR A 50 -3.81 -16.61 0.14
CA THR A 50 -3.86 -15.15 0.33
C THR A 50 -3.33 -14.42 -0.89
N ASN A 51 -2.17 -14.81 -1.43
CA ASN A 51 -1.60 -14.18 -2.61
C ASN A 51 -2.51 -14.32 -3.84
N ASN A 52 -3.13 -15.48 -4.05
CA ASN A 52 -4.07 -15.70 -5.14
C ASN A 52 -5.31 -14.82 -5.00
N LEU A 53 -5.86 -14.71 -3.78
CA LEU A 53 -6.99 -13.82 -3.50
C LEU A 53 -6.62 -12.35 -3.74
N THR A 54 -5.44 -11.91 -3.30
CA THR A 54 -4.92 -10.56 -3.57
C THR A 54 -4.86 -10.28 -5.07
N THR A 55 -4.27 -11.19 -5.85
CA THR A 55 -4.20 -11.04 -7.32
C THR A 55 -5.60 -10.96 -7.94
N ALA A 56 -6.49 -11.88 -7.57
CA ALA A 56 -7.83 -11.91 -8.14
C ALA A 56 -8.66 -10.65 -7.80
N ILE A 57 -8.53 -10.11 -6.59
CA ILE A 57 -9.17 -8.85 -6.19
C ILE A 57 -8.63 -7.67 -7.04
N ARG A 58 -7.32 -7.62 -7.27
CA ARG A 58 -6.71 -6.59 -8.11
C ARG A 58 -7.22 -6.64 -9.54
N ASP A 59 -7.30 -7.84 -10.12
CA ASP A 59 -7.80 -8.03 -11.48
C ASP A 59 -9.28 -7.65 -11.59
N LEU A 60 -10.11 -8.07 -10.63
CA LEU A 60 -11.52 -7.68 -10.51
C LEU A 60 -11.67 -6.15 -10.50
N LEU A 61 -10.99 -5.46 -9.60
CA LEU A 61 -11.07 -4.00 -9.49
C LEU A 61 -10.53 -3.30 -10.74
N GLY A 62 -9.49 -3.86 -11.37
CA GLY A 62 -8.96 -3.43 -12.65
C GLY A 62 -10.02 -3.47 -13.76
N MET A 63 -10.74 -4.59 -13.87
CA MET A 63 -11.87 -4.76 -14.80
C MET A 63 -13.03 -3.79 -14.50
N LEU A 64 -13.25 -3.45 -13.22
CA LEU A 64 -14.27 -2.47 -12.80
C LEU A 64 -13.86 -1.00 -13.01
N GLY A 65 -12.70 -0.76 -13.59
CA GLY A 65 -12.23 0.58 -13.98
C GLY A 65 -11.27 1.24 -12.98
N CYS A 66 -10.69 0.48 -12.06
CA CYS A 66 -9.66 0.98 -11.14
C CYS A 66 -8.25 0.83 -11.73
N TYR A 67 -7.32 1.64 -11.23
CA TYR A 67 -5.88 1.38 -11.36
C TYR A 67 -5.37 0.96 -9.99
N ILE A 68 -4.87 -0.29 -9.88
CA ILE A 68 -4.59 -0.93 -8.59
C ILE A 68 -3.20 -1.58 -8.59
N TRP A 69 -2.44 -1.32 -7.53
CA TRP A 69 -1.16 -1.97 -7.25
C TRP A 69 -1.18 -2.68 -5.90
N ARG A 70 -0.25 -3.62 -5.74
CA ARG A 70 0.03 -4.23 -4.44
C ARG A 70 0.98 -3.31 -3.67
N HIS A 71 0.64 -2.97 -2.45
CA HIS A 71 1.50 -2.19 -1.58
C HIS A 71 2.29 -3.11 -0.66
N ASN A 72 3.60 -3.22 -0.90
CA ASN A 72 4.46 -4.08 -0.10
C ASN A 72 5.09 -3.30 1.05
N ASN A 73 4.54 -3.46 2.26
CA ASN A 73 5.08 -2.87 3.49
C ASN A 73 5.98 -3.82 4.28
N ALA A 74 6.39 -4.95 3.69
CA ALA A 74 7.30 -5.86 4.36
C ALA A 74 8.64 -5.18 4.64
N ALA A 75 9.16 -5.40 5.85
CA ALA A 75 10.50 -4.98 6.20
C ALA A 75 11.50 -5.64 5.24
N VAL A 76 12.43 -4.85 4.71
CA VAL A 76 13.47 -5.34 3.81
C VAL A 76 14.65 -5.76 4.66
N TYR A 77 15.08 -7.01 4.53
CA TYR A 77 16.30 -7.48 5.17
C TYR A 77 17.50 -6.76 4.58
N ASP A 78 18.33 -6.18 5.43
CA ASP A 78 19.58 -5.55 5.04
C ASP A 78 20.76 -6.43 5.49
N PRO A 79 21.44 -7.10 4.54
CA PRO A 79 22.56 -7.99 4.86
C PRO A 79 23.76 -7.24 5.43
N HIS A 80 23.88 -5.92 5.22
CA HIS A 80 25.02 -5.15 5.72
C HIS A 80 24.97 -4.95 7.23
N ILE A 81 23.77 -4.71 7.78
CA ILE A 81 23.54 -4.53 9.22
C ILE A 81 23.08 -5.82 9.91
N GLY A 82 22.87 -6.90 9.15
CA GLY A 82 22.37 -8.18 9.66
C GLY A 82 20.96 -8.10 10.25
N ALA A 83 20.14 -7.13 9.83
CA ALA A 83 18.84 -6.84 10.42
C ALA A 83 17.82 -6.36 9.38
N TYR A 84 16.52 -6.48 9.71
CA TYR A 84 15.44 -5.93 8.90
C TYR A 84 15.32 -4.42 9.11
N ARG A 85 15.32 -3.64 8.03
CA ARG A 85 15.04 -2.21 8.09
C ARG A 85 13.55 -1.99 8.35
N ALA A 86 13.23 -1.21 9.37
CA ALA A 86 11.86 -0.78 9.60
C ALA A 86 11.37 0.01 8.36
N GLY A 87 10.17 -0.33 7.87
CA GLY A 87 9.53 0.44 6.82
C GLY A 87 9.21 1.86 7.30
N SER A 88 9.43 2.86 6.46
CA SER A 88 9.07 4.26 6.72
C SER A 88 7.61 4.58 6.37
N SER A 89 6.88 3.62 5.81
CA SER A 89 5.47 3.74 5.45
C SER A 89 4.57 3.86 6.69
N LYS A 90 3.40 4.51 6.54
CA LYS A 90 2.34 4.49 7.55
C LYS A 90 1.96 3.03 7.84
N ARG A 91 1.79 2.69 9.12
CA ARG A 91 1.29 1.38 9.55
C ARG A 91 -0.19 1.22 9.16
N GLY A 92 -0.61 0.00 8.88
CA GLY A 92 -2.01 -0.31 8.58
C GLY A 92 -2.46 -0.03 7.14
N LEU A 93 -1.58 0.48 6.27
CA LEU A 93 -1.91 0.63 4.85
C LEU A 93 -2.28 -0.72 4.23
N SER A 94 -3.35 -0.72 3.43
CA SER A 94 -3.89 -1.93 2.84
C SER A 94 -2.93 -2.62 1.87
N ASP A 95 -3.01 -3.95 1.78
CA ASP A 95 -2.25 -4.75 0.81
C ASP A 95 -2.50 -4.33 -0.65
N THR A 96 -3.73 -3.89 -0.95
CA THR A 96 -4.16 -3.49 -2.29
C THR A 96 -4.60 -2.04 -2.27
N LEU A 97 -3.91 -1.18 -3.03
CA LEU A 97 -4.17 0.25 -3.08
C LEU A 97 -4.26 0.74 -4.52
N GLY A 98 -5.03 1.80 -4.70
CA GLY A 98 -5.07 2.53 -5.95
C GLY A 98 -6.16 3.57 -6.01
N PHE A 99 -6.68 3.80 -7.20
CA PHE A 99 -7.73 4.78 -7.42
C PHE A 99 -8.71 4.36 -8.51
N TYR A 100 -9.94 4.87 -8.40
CA TYR A 100 -10.98 4.68 -9.38
C TYR A 100 -10.81 5.70 -10.51
N LYS A 101 -10.40 5.26 -11.69
CA LYS A 101 -9.94 6.14 -12.79
C LYS A 101 -10.93 7.25 -13.16
N PRO A 102 -12.26 7.01 -13.21
CA PRO A 102 -13.21 8.05 -13.62
C PRO A 102 -13.33 9.24 -12.66
N THR A 103 -12.96 9.08 -11.39
CA THR A 103 -13.17 10.12 -10.37
C THR A 103 -11.91 10.47 -9.58
N GLY A 104 -10.87 9.65 -9.64
CA GLY A 104 -9.65 9.81 -8.85
C GLY A 104 -9.79 9.40 -7.37
N HIS A 105 -10.98 8.98 -6.92
CA HIS A 105 -11.17 8.51 -5.54
C HIS A 105 -10.25 7.33 -5.22
N ILE A 106 -9.68 7.33 -4.02
CA ILE A 106 -8.84 6.25 -3.52
C ILE A 106 -9.64 4.95 -3.41
N VAL A 107 -8.99 3.83 -3.73
CA VAL A 107 -9.51 2.47 -3.60
C VAL A 107 -8.51 1.69 -2.74
N ALA A 108 -8.98 1.17 -1.61
CA ALA A 108 -8.17 0.39 -0.67
C ALA A 108 -8.87 -0.93 -0.31
N VAL A 109 -8.17 -2.05 -0.45
CA VAL A 109 -8.68 -3.36 -0.03
C VAL A 109 -7.63 -4.08 0.80
N GLU A 110 -7.97 -4.36 2.05
CA GLU A 110 -7.14 -5.13 2.97
C GLU A 110 -7.55 -6.60 2.92
N VAL A 111 -6.67 -7.48 2.41
CA VAL A 111 -7.03 -8.86 2.09
C VAL A 111 -6.91 -9.75 3.33
N LYS A 112 -7.97 -10.49 3.66
CA LYS A 112 -7.99 -11.41 4.81
C LYS A 112 -8.45 -12.78 4.36
N TYR A 113 -7.70 -13.82 4.74
CA TYR A 113 -8.02 -15.20 4.42
C TYR A 113 -8.21 -16.04 5.68
N GLY A 114 -9.20 -16.93 5.67
CA GLY A 114 -9.50 -17.80 6.82
C GLY A 114 -9.78 -17.01 8.11
N LYS A 115 -8.96 -17.24 9.14
CA LYS A 115 -9.12 -16.65 10.48
C LYS A 115 -8.44 -15.29 10.66
N ASP A 116 -7.81 -14.75 9.61
CA ASP A 116 -7.14 -13.46 9.69
C ASP A 116 -8.15 -12.35 10.01
N THR A 117 -7.77 -11.40 10.88
CA THR A 117 -8.58 -10.24 11.28
C THR A 117 -7.83 -8.94 11.03
N LEU A 118 -8.56 -7.83 10.94
CA LEU A 118 -7.98 -6.49 10.87
C LEU A 118 -7.28 -6.12 12.19
N SER A 119 -6.10 -5.49 12.10
CA SER A 119 -5.54 -4.73 13.22
C SER A 119 -6.25 -3.39 13.38
N ASP A 120 -6.01 -2.71 14.50
CA ASP A 120 -6.62 -1.40 14.76
C ASP A 120 -6.15 -0.34 13.77
N GLU A 121 -4.86 -0.32 13.41
CA GLU A 121 -4.33 0.62 12.43
C GLU A 121 -4.87 0.35 11.02
N GLN A 122 -5.16 -0.91 10.69
CA GLN A 122 -5.80 -1.26 9.41
C GLN A 122 -7.24 -0.78 9.36
N ARG A 123 -7.98 -0.92 10.46
CA ARG A 123 -9.36 -0.42 10.56
C ARG A 123 -9.40 1.10 10.44
N GLU A 124 -8.54 1.79 11.18
CA GLU A 124 -8.41 3.25 11.13
C GLU A 124 -8.11 3.74 9.71
N PHE A 125 -7.14 3.12 9.02
CA PHE A 125 -6.83 3.49 7.64
C PHE A 125 -8.01 3.30 6.68
N LEU A 126 -8.75 2.19 6.78
CA LEU A 126 -9.94 1.98 5.95
C LEU A 126 -11.04 3.02 6.24
N GLU A 127 -11.21 3.40 7.50
CA GLU A 127 -12.15 4.45 7.90
C GLU A 127 -11.75 5.83 7.37
N GLU A 128 -10.46 6.18 7.45
CA GLU A 128 -9.91 7.42 6.86
C GLU A 128 -10.20 7.50 5.35
N VAL A 129 -9.99 6.41 4.62
CA VAL A 129 -10.26 6.35 3.17
C VAL A 129 -11.74 6.55 2.88
N ARG A 130 -12.64 5.89 3.63
CA ARG A 130 -14.09 6.07 3.47
C ARG A 130 -14.53 7.48 3.81
N ALA A 131 -14.01 8.06 4.88
CA ALA A 131 -14.31 9.44 5.29
C ALA A 131 -13.88 10.46 4.23
N ALA A 132 -12.81 10.18 3.48
CA ALA A 132 -12.37 10.97 2.34
C ALA A 132 -13.19 10.74 1.04
N GLY A 133 -14.26 9.92 1.09
CA GLY A 133 -15.09 9.58 -0.07
C GLY A 133 -14.54 8.43 -0.93
N GLY A 134 -13.40 7.86 -0.56
CA GLY A 134 -12.81 6.70 -1.22
C GLY A 134 -13.56 5.40 -0.95
N PHE A 135 -13.27 4.38 -1.75
CA PHE A 135 -13.69 3.02 -1.49
C PHE A 135 -12.69 2.32 -0.59
N ALA A 136 -13.15 1.77 0.53
CA ALA A 136 -12.31 0.95 1.39
C ALA A 136 -13.07 -0.26 1.94
N CYS A 137 -12.51 -1.47 1.86
CA CYS A 137 -13.09 -2.64 2.50
C CYS A 137 -12.06 -3.69 2.93
N GLU A 138 -12.51 -4.59 3.79
CA GLU A 138 -11.84 -5.87 4.03
C GLU A 138 -12.19 -6.82 2.88
N GLY A 139 -11.19 -7.38 2.19
CA GLY A 139 -11.40 -8.29 1.06
C GLY A 139 -11.29 -9.75 1.48
N ARG A 140 -12.43 -10.43 1.64
CA ARG A 140 -12.49 -11.87 1.97
C ARG A 140 -12.90 -12.75 0.79
N SER A 141 -13.62 -12.20 -0.18
CA SER A 141 -13.99 -12.87 -1.43
C SER A 141 -14.19 -11.88 -2.58
N LEU A 142 -14.17 -12.37 -3.82
CA LEU A 142 -14.39 -11.53 -5.00
C LEU A 142 -15.82 -10.99 -5.04
N GLU A 143 -16.81 -11.82 -4.70
CA GLU A 143 -18.22 -11.47 -4.75
C GLU A 143 -18.55 -10.37 -3.73
N GLN A 144 -17.96 -10.46 -2.54
CA GLN A 144 -18.10 -9.43 -1.51
C GLN A 144 -17.50 -8.10 -1.95
N VAL A 145 -16.25 -8.11 -2.43
CA VAL A 145 -15.59 -6.90 -2.93
C VAL A 145 -16.34 -6.29 -4.12
N GLN A 146 -16.78 -7.11 -5.08
CA GLN A 146 -17.54 -6.66 -6.24
C GLN A 146 -18.84 -5.97 -5.84
N ARG A 147 -19.60 -6.59 -4.92
CA ARG A 147 -20.87 -6.05 -4.44
C ARG A 147 -20.66 -4.70 -3.75
N GLU A 148 -19.74 -4.62 -2.80
CA GLU A 148 -19.46 -3.39 -2.06
C GLU A 148 -18.94 -2.28 -2.98
N PHE A 149 -18.03 -2.60 -3.90
CA PHE A 149 -17.50 -1.63 -4.86
C PHE A 149 -18.61 -1.10 -5.77
N THR A 150 -19.50 -1.98 -6.25
CA THR A 150 -20.61 -1.59 -7.12
C THR A 150 -21.59 -0.67 -6.38
N GLN A 151 -21.92 -0.96 -5.12
CA GLN A 151 -22.77 -0.12 -4.30
C GLN A 151 -22.16 1.27 -4.06
N TRP A 152 -20.88 1.33 -3.69
CA TRP A 152 -20.16 2.59 -3.53
C TRP A 152 -20.08 3.39 -4.85
N LYS A 153 -19.80 2.70 -5.96
CA LYS A 153 -19.76 3.33 -7.29
C LYS A 153 -21.10 3.97 -7.65
N GLN A 154 -22.21 3.31 -7.34
CA GLN A 154 -23.55 3.88 -7.55
C GLN A 154 -23.79 5.09 -6.64
N SER A 155 -23.36 5.06 -5.38
CA SER A 155 -23.56 6.18 -4.46
C SER A 155 -22.81 7.45 -4.89
N ILE A 156 -21.61 7.31 -5.46
CA ILE A 156 -20.85 8.49 -5.94
C ILE A 156 -21.37 9.03 -7.28
N GLN A 157 -22.00 8.19 -8.11
CA GLN A 157 -22.60 8.62 -9.38
C GLN A 157 -23.88 9.44 -9.14
N PHE A 158 -24.69 9.03 -8.16
CA PHE A 158 -25.90 9.76 -7.79
C PHE A 158 -25.58 11.19 -7.31
N ASN A 159 -24.53 11.35 -6.51
CA ASN A 159 -24.13 12.63 -5.95
C ASN A 159 -23.53 13.62 -6.98
N GLN A 160 -23.17 13.16 -8.18
CA GLN A 160 -22.68 14.05 -9.26
C GLN A 160 -23.80 14.53 -10.20
N ALA A 161 -24.99 13.92 -10.12
CA ALA A 161 -26.14 14.25 -10.96
C ALA A 161 -27.14 15.18 -10.26
N ALA A 162 -26.90 15.53 -9.00
CA ALA A 162 -27.68 16.47 -8.18
C ALA A 162 -26.91 17.78 -8.02
#